data_AF-A0A353KX36-F1
#
_entry.id   AF-A0A353KX36-F1
#
_cell.length_a   1.000
_cell.length_b   1.000
_cell.length_c   1.000
_cell.angle_alpha   90.00
_cell.angle_beta   90.00
_cell.angle_gamma   90.00
#
_symmetry.space_group_name_H-M   'P 1'
#
loop_
_entity.id
_entity.type
_entity.pdbx_description
1 polymer ?
#
loop_
_entity_poly.entity_id
_entity_poly.type
_entity_poly.pdbx_seq_one_letter_code
_entity_poly.pdbx_strand_id
1 'polypeptide(L)'
;MIQVNLLRKHTPGWVIFLIDIIIVFMSIVLAYLLRFNFHIPKYELELLFFVIPSIVLIRAISFVLGKTYAGIVRHTSIEDAERIFIVISAGSGIFIFFNILSFYFIDSQFLIPSSVVVIEYIASIFLLTSTRLFVKIIYHEFTNPQKERVNVIIYGTDHLGIVTKRTLDQDEEMRNKVVAFIDNSKRNEKKKIEGVLIYNSDDIEMLLAKYKISKLIFAKKHISAKRKKEIIELCLQHNVNAYTVPPAEKWINGELSYNQFKTVNIEDLLDREPIRLDINRIKQNIINKNILVTGAAGSIGSEIVRQLSNFNPQNIILYDKAESPLYDLELELREKLKITNFIICIGDITCQERLESVFEKYEPTIVFHAAAYKHVPMMELNPHEAIRTNVNGTKMVADLANKYKAFKFIMISTDKAVRPTNVMGASKRIAEMYIQSLNKKSETKYITTRFGNVLGSNGSVILRFKNQIENREPVTVTHPDITRYFMTIPEACQLVLEASIMGEGGEIFIFDMGKLVKIVDLAKKMIKLYGLTIGKDIQLKYTGLRPGEKLYEELWNDSENNIPTHHNKIMIAQVAEYEYEQLSVKIQSLFETLHSADEFNVVRMMKNIVPEFLSKNSIFEELDHNNQKDLNE
;
A
#
# COMPACT_ATOMS: atom_id res chain seq x y z
N MET A 1 15.21 10.12 -42.13
CA MET A 1 14.39 10.80 -41.10
C MET A 1 13.11 11.46 -41.64
N ILE A 2 12.93 11.60 -42.97
CA ILE A 2 11.76 12.26 -43.58
C ILE A 2 10.57 11.31 -43.87
N GLN A 3 10.79 9.99 -43.94
CA GLN A 3 9.71 9.03 -44.28
C GLN A 3 8.81 8.56 -43.12
N VAL A 4 9.15 8.82 -41.85
CA VAL A 4 8.38 8.32 -40.69
C VAL A 4 7.24 9.27 -40.29
N ASN A 5 7.29 10.55 -40.67
CA ASN A 5 6.28 11.54 -40.26
C ASN A 5 4.97 11.47 -41.04
N LEU A 6 4.96 10.88 -42.25
CA LEU A 6 3.74 10.70 -43.05
C LEU A 6 2.81 9.63 -42.45
N LEU A 7 3.35 8.60 -41.80
CA LEU A 7 2.58 7.53 -41.14
C LEU A 7 1.92 7.97 -39.82
N ARG A 8 2.33 9.10 -39.24
CA ARG A 8 1.77 9.61 -37.97
C ARG A 8 0.52 10.47 -38.13
N LYS A 9 0.36 11.15 -39.26
CA LYS A 9 -0.86 11.94 -39.55
C LYS A 9 -1.99 11.00 -39.96
N HIS A 10 -3.22 11.33 -39.56
CA HIS A 10 -4.41 10.62 -40.06
C HIS A 10 -4.41 10.67 -41.58
N THR A 11 -4.34 9.50 -42.23
CA THR A 11 -4.48 9.40 -43.68
C THR A 11 -5.83 10.01 -44.06
N PRO A 12 -5.87 11.06 -44.89
CA PRO A 12 -7.13 11.69 -45.27
C PRO A 12 -8.08 10.68 -45.91
N GLY A 13 -9.38 10.76 -45.61
CA GLY A 13 -10.39 9.84 -46.15
C GLY A 13 -10.41 9.77 -47.68
N TRP A 14 -10.09 10.87 -48.37
CA TRP A 14 -10.00 10.89 -49.84
C TRP A 14 -8.85 10.04 -50.40
N VAL A 15 -7.73 9.90 -49.65
CA VAL A 15 -6.61 9.04 -50.05
C VAL A 15 -7.00 7.57 -49.93
N ILE A 16 -7.70 7.21 -48.85
CA ILE A 16 -8.21 5.85 -48.63
C ILE A 16 -9.22 5.49 -49.73
N PHE A 17 -10.12 6.43 -50.05
CA PHE A 17 -11.07 6.26 -51.14
C PHE A 17 -10.37 6.04 -52.49
N LEU A 18 -9.32 6.82 -52.81
CA LEU A 18 -8.55 6.63 -54.05
C LEU A 18 -7.90 5.24 -54.11
N ILE A 19 -7.31 4.78 -52.99
CA ILE A 19 -6.70 3.45 -52.89
C ILE A 19 -7.77 2.35 -53.08
N ASP A 20 -8.93 2.49 -52.44
CA ASP A 20 -10.04 1.54 -52.58
C ASP A 20 -10.52 1.45 -54.06
N ILE A 21 -10.57 2.57 -54.78
CA ILE A 21 -10.91 2.60 -56.22
C ILE A 21 -9.83 1.92 -57.08
N ILE A 22 -8.55 2.16 -56.79
CA ILE A 22 -7.45 1.48 -57.49
C ILE A 22 -7.51 -0.03 -57.25
N ILE A 23 -7.82 -0.46 -56.02
CA ILE A 23 -7.98 -1.88 -55.69
C ILE A 23 -9.13 -2.50 -56.49
N VAL A 24 -10.28 -1.82 -56.58
CA VAL A 24 -11.41 -2.28 -57.41
C VAL A 24 -11.01 -2.39 -58.88
N PHE A 25 -10.31 -1.39 -59.42
CA PHE A 25 -9.81 -1.46 -60.79
C PHE A 25 -8.92 -2.69 -61.01
N MET A 26 -7.99 -2.95 -60.09
CA MET A 26 -7.11 -4.13 -60.12
C MET A 26 -7.91 -5.44 -59.99
N SER A 27 -8.95 -5.48 -59.15
CA SER A 27 -9.85 -6.63 -59.04
C SER A 27 -10.58 -6.93 -60.34
N ILE A 28 -11.05 -5.91 -61.08
CA ILE A 28 -11.73 -6.09 -62.36
C ILE A 28 -10.76 -6.64 -63.42
N VAL A 29 -9.57 -6.06 -63.53
CA VAL A 29 -8.53 -6.53 -64.45
C VAL A 29 -8.17 -7.98 -64.14
N LEU A 30 -7.97 -8.31 -62.86
CA LEU A 30 -7.71 -9.67 -62.41
C LEU A 30 -8.88 -10.61 -62.74
N ALA A 31 -10.13 -10.18 -62.57
CA ALA A 31 -11.30 -10.98 -62.88
C ALA A 31 -11.40 -11.34 -64.37
N TYR A 32 -11.11 -10.38 -65.26
CA TYR A 32 -11.07 -10.62 -66.70
C TYR A 32 -9.91 -11.54 -67.11
N LEU A 33 -8.71 -11.33 -66.56
CA LEU A 33 -7.56 -12.20 -66.83
C LEU A 33 -7.83 -13.64 -66.39
N LEU A 34 -8.37 -13.84 -65.19
CA LEU A 34 -8.70 -15.17 -64.68
C LEU A 34 -9.85 -15.82 -65.46
N ARG A 35 -10.87 -15.04 -65.85
CA ARG A 35 -12.01 -15.58 -66.61
C ARG A 35 -11.62 -16.12 -67.98
N PHE A 36 -10.68 -15.44 -68.64
CA PHE A 36 -10.29 -15.75 -70.01
C PHE A 36 -8.91 -16.43 -70.10
N ASN A 37 -8.42 -17.04 -69.01
CA ASN A 37 -7.12 -17.73 -68.98
C ASN A 37 -5.98 -16.86 -69.56
N PHE A 38 -5.95 -15.58 -69.18
CA PHE A 38 -5.00 -14.55 -69.64
C PHE A 38 -5.05 -14.22 -71.14
N HIS A 39 -6.06 -14.71 -71.87
CA HIS A 39 -6.27 -14.46 -73.30
C HIS A 39 -7.66 -13.88 -73.55
N ILE A 40 -7.80 -12.56 -73.37
CA ILE A 40 -9.10 -11.87 -73.49
C ILE A 40 -9.51 -11.76 -74.97
N PRO A 41 -10.71 -12.23 -75.37
CA PRO A 41 -11.22 -12.08 -76.73
C PRO A 41 -11.32 -10.62 -77.16
N LYS A 42 -11.11 -10.32 -78.46
CA LYS A 42 -11.17 -8.93 -78.99
C LYS A 42 -12.50 -8.22 -78.70
N TYR A 43 -13.62 -8.93 -78.83
CA TYR A 43 -14.96 -8.42 -78.51
C TYR A 43 -15.09 -7.99 -77.04
N GLU A 44 -14.50 -8.75 -76.11
CA GLU A 44 -14.50 -8.43 -74.68
C GLU A 44 -13.57 -7.26 -74.34
N LEU A 45 -12.47 -7.09 -75.09
CA LEU A 45 -11.58 -5.93 -74.95
C LEU A 45 -12.28 -4.61 -75.32
N GLU A 46 -13.16 -4.63 -76.33
CA GLU A 46 -13.97 -3.47 -76.70
C GLU A 46 -15.04 -3.15 -75.63
N LEU A 47 -15.66 -4.19 -75.07
CA LEU A 47 -16.62 -4.05 -73.97
C LEU A 47 -15.98 -3.52 -72.67
N LEU A 48 -14.71 -3.84 -72.40
CA LEU A 48 -13.98 -3.37 -71.21
C LEU A 48 -13.99 -1.84 -71.08
N PHE A 49 -14.00 -1.11 -72.19
CA PHE A 49 -14.06 0.35 -72.18
C PHE A 49 -15.34 0.90 -71.53
N PHE A 50 -16.44 0.12 -71.56
CA PHE A 50 -17.70 0.44 -70.90
C PHE A 50 -17.87 -0.28 -69.55
N VAL A 51 -17.35 -1.49 -69.42
CA VAL A 51 -17.48 -2.31 -68.20
C VAL A 51 -16.63 -1.74 -67.05
N ILE A 52 -15.39 -1.33 -67.30
CA ILE A 52 -14.53 -0.80 -66.24
C ILE A 52 -15.13 0.49 -65.62
N PRO A 53 -15.51 1.52 -66.40
CA PRO A 53 -16.08 2.74 -65.82
C PRO A 53 -17.41 2.48 -65.09
N SER A 54 -18.26 1.59 -65.61
CA SER A 54 -19.55 1.27 -64.96
C SER A 54 -19.36 0.55 -63.63
N ILE A 55 -18.44 -0.42 -63.55
CA ILE A 55 -18.13 -1.09 -62.29
C ILE A 55 -17.50 -0.13 -61.28
N VAL A 56 -16.50 0.65 -61.72
CA VAL A 56 -15.83 1.62 -60.87
C VAL A 56 -16.81 2.67 -60.35
N LEU A 57 -17.74 3.15 -61.19
CA LEU A 57 -18.75 4.13 -60.79
C LEU A 57 -19.70 3.57 -59.73
N ILE A 58 -20.26 2.37 -59.94
CA ILE A 58 -21.17 1.73 -58.97
C ILE A 58 -20.45 1.44 -57.65
N ARG A 59 -19.18 1.00 -57.71
CA ARG A 59 -18.33 0.77 -56.53
C ARG A 59 -18.01 2.08 -55.81
N ALA A 60 -17.68 3.15 -56.53
CA ALA A 60 -17.46 4.48 -55.98
C ALA A 60 -18.69 5.00 -55.23
N ILE A 61 -19.88 4.89 -55.83
CA ILE A 61 -21.14 5.27 -55.18
C ILE A 61 -21.37 4.42 -53.92
N SER A 62 -21.17 3.10 -54.01
CA SER A 62 -21.34 2.19 -52.88
C SER A 62 -20.38 2.53 -51.72
N PHE A 63 -19.12 2.86 -52.01
CA PHE A 63 -18.14 3.28 -51.01
C PHE A 63 -18.47 4.64 -50.38
N VAL A 64 -19.03 5.58 -51.16
CA VAL A 64 -19.49 6.87 -50.66
C VAL A 64 -20.66 6.70 -49.69
N LEU A 65 -21.68 5.92 -50.08
CA LEU A 65 -22.86 5.63 -49.27
C LEU A 65 -22.50 4.82 -48.01
N GLY A 66 -21.66 3.81 -48.18
CA GLY A 66 -21.19 2.92 -47.11
C GLY A 66 -20.10 3.52 -46.21
N LYS A 67 -19.57 4.69 -46.55
CA LYS A 67 -18.50 5.39 -45.81
C LYS A 67 -17.33 4.46 -45.44
N THR A 68 -16.88 3.63 -46.37
CA THR A 68 -15.76 2.68 -46.17
C THR A 68 -14.43 3.38 -45.94
N TYR A 69 -14.32 4.63 -46.39
CA TYR A 69 -13.15 5.51 -46.28
C TYR A 69 -13.11 6.34 -44.97
N ALA A 70 -14.18 6.32 -44.17
CA ALA A 70 -14.29 7.14 -42.96
C ALA A 70 -13.56 6.53 -41.74
N GLY A 71 -13.26 5.22 -41.78
CA GLY A 71 -12.55 4.52 -40.72
C GLY A 71 -11.05 4.85 -40.70
N ILE A 72 -10.44 4.85 -39.52
CA ILE A 72 -9.00 5.02 -39.37
C ILE A 72 -8.34 3.66 -39.64
N VAL A 73 -7.76 3.48 -40.84
CA VAL A 73 -7.19 2.20 -41.32
C VAL A 73 -6.18 1.55 -40.34
N ARG A 74 -5.45 2.32 -39.55
CA ARG A 74 -4.51 1.76 -38.56
C ARG A 74 -5.18 1.07 -37.36
N HIS A 75 -6.47 1.34 -37.14
CA HIS A 75 -7.29 0.74 -36.09
C HIS A 75 -8.37 -0.19 -36.67
N THR A 76 -8.14 -0.75 -37.87
CA THR A 76 -9.12 -1.65 -38.51
C THR A 76 -9.58 -2.75 -37.55
N SER A 77 -10.90 -2.79 -37.34
CA SER A 77 -11.62 -3.73 -36.46
C SER A 77 -12.38 -4.76 -37.30
N ILE A 78 -13.06 -5.69 -36.63
CA ILE A 78 -13.96 -6.65 -37.29
C ILE A 78 -15.13 -5.91 -37.97
N GLU A 79 -15.62 -4.83 -37.37
CA GLU A 79 -16.73 -4.01 -37.90
C GLU A 79 -16.39 -3.37 -39.26
N ASP A 80 -15.12 -3.03 -39.51
CA ASP A 80 -14.68 -2.51 -40.80
C ASP A 80 -14.73 -3.58 -41.89
N ALA A 81 -14.38 -4.83 -41.55
CA ALA A 81 -14.48 -5.95 -42.48
C ALA A 81 -15.94 -6.28 -42.82
N GLU A 82 -16.84 -6.23 -41.82
CA GLU A 82 -18.29 -6.37 -42.03
C GLU A 82 -18.84 -5.26 -42.93
N ARG A 83 -18.41 -4.01 -42.71
CA ARG A 83 -18.81 -2.87 -43.55
C ARG A 83 -18.39 -3.06 -45.01
N ILE A 84 -17.14 -3.47 -45.25
CA ILE A 84 -16.65 -3.78 -46.60
C ILE A 84 -17.51 -4.86 -47.24
N PHE A 85 -17.79 -5.94 -46.50
CA PHE A 85 -18.61 -7.04 -46.98
C PHE A 85 -20.02 -6.58 -47.39
N ILE A 86 -20.70 -5.80 -46.54
CA ILE A 86 -22.05 -5.29 -46.81
C ILE A 86 -22.05 -4.39 -48.05
N VAL A 87 -21.10 -3.45 -48.13
CA VAL A 87 -21.03 -2.45 -49.21
C VAL A 87 -20.71 -3.10 -50.55
N ILE A 88 -19.78 -4.05 -50.59
CA ILE A 88 -19.47 -4.77 -51.82
C ILE A 88 -20.64 -5.68 -52.21
N SER A 89 -21.31 -6.33 -51.26
CA SER A 89 -22.47 -7.18 -51.54
C SER A 89 -23.63 -6.37 -52.13
N ALA A 90 -23.93 -5.20 -51.57
CA ALA A 90 -24.95 -4.29 -52.10
C ALA A 90 -24.63 -3.82 -53.53
N GLY A 91 -23.39 -3.37 -53.78
CA GLY A 91 -22.96 -2.97 -55.13
C GLY A 91 -22.99 -4.12 -56.14
N SER A 92 -22.73 -5.36 -55.70
CA SER A 92 -22.79 -6.55 -56.56
C SER A 92 -24.22 -6.95 -56.90
N GLY A 93 -25.15 -6.76 -55.96
CA GLY A 93 -26.59 -6.91 -56.22
C GLY A 93 -27.08 -5.99 -57.34
N ILE A 94 -26.54 -4.77 -57.43
CA ILE A 94 -26.84 -3.83 -58.52
C ILE A 94 -26.32 -4.36 -59.87
N PHE A 95 -25.10 -4.93 -59.93
CA PHE A 95 -24.59 -5.54 -61.17
C PHE A 95 -25.43 -6.75 -61.61
N ILE A 96 -25.82 -7.61 -60.66
CA ILE A 96 -26.67 -8.76 -60.95
C ILE A 96 -28.02 -8.29 -61.49
N PHE A 97 -28.62 -7.26 -60.88
CA PHE A 97 -29.87 -6.67 -61.34
C PHE A 97 -29.76 -6.12 -62.78
N PHE A 98 -28.71 -5.35 -63.09
CA PHE A 98 -28.48 -4.84 -64.45
C PHE A 98 -28.20 -5.97 -65.47
N ASN A 99 -27.49 -7.01 -65.07
CA ASN A 99 -27.26 -8.18 -65.91
C ASN A 99 -28.57 -8.93 -66.22
N ILE A 100 -29.45 -9.09 -65.23
CA ILE A 100 -30.79 -9.68 -65.44
C ILE A 100 -31.63 -8.80 -66.37
N LEU A 101 -31.62 -7.48 -66.16
CA LEU A 101 -32.36 -6.54 -67.00
C LEU A 101 -31.86 -6.56 -68.44
N SER A 102 -30.54 -6.56 -68.65
CA SER A 102 -29.92 -6.71 -69.97
C SER A 102 -30.35 -8.02 -70.63
N PHE A 103 -30.30 -9.14 -69.91
CA PHE A 103 -30.67 -10.44 -70.45
C PHE A 103 -32.14 -10.50 -70.93
N TYR A 104 -33.09 -9.91 -70.20
CA TYR A 104 -34.50 -9.94 -70.58
C TYR A 104 -34.91 -8.89 -71.62
N PHE A 105 -34.22 -7.75 -71.68
CA PHE A 105 -34.65 -6.60 -72.50
C PHE A 105 -33.70 -6.22 -73.65
N ILE A 106 -32.46 -6.76 -73.68
CA ILE A 106 -31.42 -6.40 -74.65
C ILE A 106 -30.73 -7.68 -75.14
N ASP A 107 -31.21 -8.23 -76.26
CA ASP A 107 -30.58 -9.29 -77.06
C ASP A 107 -30.23 -10.62 -76.36
N SER A 108 -30.82 -10.93 -75.19
CA SER A 108 -30.53 -12.16 -74.44
C SER A 108 -29.05 -12.35 -74.08
N GLN A 109 -28.30 -11.25 -73.97
CA GLN A 109 -26.90 -11.24 -73.58
C GLN A 109 -26.70 -10.53 -72.24
N PHE A 110 -25.81 -11.07 -71.42
CA PHE A 110 -25.37 -10.42 -70.19
C PHE A 110 -24.38 -9.31 -70.52
N LEU A 111 -24.61 -8.10 -69.98
CA LEU A 111 -23.73 -6.93 -70.15
C LEU A 111 -22.31 -7.21 -69.65
N ILE A 112 -22.18 -7.95 -68.54
CA ILE A 112 -20.92 -8.39 -67.96
C ILE A 112 -21.04 -9.90 -67.71
N PRO A 113 -20.08 -10.74 -68.12
CA PRO A 113 -20.13 -12.17 -67.85
C PRO A 113 -20.30 -12.44 -66.35
N SER A 114 -21.31 -13.23 -65.95
CA SER A 114 -21.64 -13.46 -64.52
C SER A 114 -20.47 -13.98 -63.69
N SER A 115 -19.60 -14.78 -64.31
CA SER A 115 -18.34 -15.24 -63.74
C SER A 115 -17.36 -14.11 -63.41
N VAL A 116 -17.29 -13.05 -64.23
CA VAL A 116 -16.44 -11.88 -63.96
C VAL A 116 -16.98 -11.13 -62.75
N VAL A 117 -18.30 -10.96 -62.63
CA VAL A 117 -18.92 -10.33 -61.45
C VAL A 117 -18.61 -11.09 -60.17
N VAL A 118 -18.67 -12.43 -60.20
CA VAL A 118 -18.35 -13.27 -59.03
C VAL A 118 -16.85 -13.22 -58.68
N ILE A 119 -15.97 -13.31 -59.69
CA ILE A 119 -14.51 -13.25 -59.46
C ILE A 119 -14.11 -11.86 -58.94
N GLU A 120 -14.65 -10.78 -59.51
CA GLU A 120 -14.41 -9.42 -59.04
C GLU A 120 -14.92 -9.23 -57.61
N TYR A 121 -16.11 -9.74 -57.27
CA TYR A 121 -16.67 -9.66 -55.92
C TYR A 121 -15.71 -10.27 -54.87
N ILE A 122 -15.24 -11.49 -55.13
CA ILE A 122 -14.32 -12.20 -54.22
C ILE A 122 -12.96 -11.48 -54.16
N ALA A 123 -12.41 -11.08 -55.32
CA ALA A 123 -11.13 -10.39 -55.39
C ALA A 123 -11.17 -9.04 -54.65
N SER A 124 -12.23 -8.27 -54.81
CA SER A 124 -12.42 -6.98 -54.15
C SER A 124 -12.53 -7.11 -52.64
N ILE A 125 -13.32 -8.06 -52.11
CA ILE A 125 -13.38 -8.31 -50.65
C ILE A 125 -12.00 -8.70 -50.12
N PHE A 126 -11.32 -9.62 -50.80
CA PHE A 126 -10.03 -10.12 -50.35
C PHE A 126 -8.97 -9.02 -50.34
N LEU A 127 -8.82 -8.27 -51.43
CA LEU A 127 -7.81 -7.23 -51.56
C LEU A 127 -8.08 -6.04 -50.63
N LEU A 128 -9.33 -5.61 -50.47
CA LEU A 128 -9.69 -4.49 -49.58
C LEU A 128 -9.51 -4.82 -48.10
N THR A 129 -9.80 -6.05 -47.68
CA THR A 129 -9.55 -6.49 -46.30
C THR A 129 -8.06 -6.71 -46.06
N SER A 130 -7.36 -7.35 -47.01
CA SER A 130 -5.93 -7.65 -46.88
C SER A 130 -5.06 -6.40 -46.79
N THR A 131 -5.34 -5.38 -47.60
CA THR A 131 -4.60 -4.11 -47.56
C THR A 131 -4.77 -3.38 -46.23
N ARG A 132 -5.98 -3.36 -45.65
CA ARG A 132 -6.22 -2.77 -44.32
C ARG A 132 -5.47 -3.52 -43.21
N LEU A 133 -5.49 -4.86 -43.23
CA LEU A 133 -4.74 -5.68 -42.27
C LEU A 133 -3.22 -5.47 -42.41
N PHE A 134 -2.71 -5.40 -43.64
CA PHE A 134 -1.31 -5.15 -43.93
C PHE A 134 -0.84 -3.80 -43.38
N VAL A 135 -1.61 -2.73 -43.61
CA VAL A 135 -1.32 -1.39 -43.06
C VAL A 135 -1.34 -1.39 -41.53
N LYS A 136 -2.29 -2.10 -40.90
CA LYS A 136 -2.35 -2.24 -39.44
C LYS A 136 -1.11 -2.93 -38.87
N ILE A 137 -0.65 -4.02 -39.49
CA ILE A 137 0.54 -4.77 -39.05
C ILE A 137 1.80 -3.92 -39.19
N ILE A 138 2.00 -3.27 -40.35
CA ILE A 138 3.15 -2.38 -40.59
C ILE A 138 3.13 -1.21 -39.62
N TYR A 139 1.99 -0.56 -39.41
CA TYR A 139 1.91 0.55 -38.48
C TYR A 139 2.32 0.12 -37.06
N HIS A 140 1.85 -1.05 -36.60
CA HIS A 140 2.21 -1.61 -35.30
C HIS A 140 3.71 -1.95 -35.19
N GLU A 141 4.37 -2.44 -36.25
CA GLU A 141 5.81 -2.68 -36.24
C GLU A 141 6.65 -1.39 -36.27
N PHE A 142 6.28 -0.41 -37.10
CA PHE A 142 7.07 0.82 -37.29
C PHE A 142 6.87 1.87 -36.20
N THR A 143 5.71 1.92 -35.55
CA THR A 143 5.49 2.82 -34.40
C THR A 143 6.06 2.28 -33.10
N ASN A 144 6.50 1.02 -33.09
CA ASN A 144 7.09 0.35 -31.94
C ASN A 144 8.56 -0.01 -32.19
N PRO A 145 9.45 0.98 -32.53
CA PRO A 145 10.85 0.69 -32.73
C PRO A 145 11.44 0.13 -31.43
N GLN A 146 12.35 -0.86 -31.57
CA GLN A 146 13.11 -1.51 -30.51
C GLN A 146 13.76 -0.52 -29.53
N LYS A 147 12.98 0.00 -28.59
CA LYS A 147 13.48 0.70 -27.42
C LYS A 147 13.54 -0.30 -26.28
N GLU A 148 14.62 -0.25 -25.50
CA GLU A 148 14.91 -1.20 -24.42
C GLU A 148 13.67 -1.42 -23.55
N ARG A 149 13.16 -2.66 -23.56
CA ARG A 149 12.02 -3.05 -22.74
C ARG A 149 12.53 -3.49 -21.37
N VAL A 150 11.82 -3.08 -20.33
CA VAL A 150 12.13 -3.45 -18.95
C VAL A 150 11.55 -4.83 -18.67
N ASN A 151 12.39 -5.80 -18.32
CA ASN A 151 11.93 -7.16 -18.06
C ASN A 151 11.25 -7.25 -16.68
N VAL A 152 10.03 -7.77 -16.67
CA VAL A 152 9.15 -7.87 -15.49
C VAL A 152 8.75 -9.32 -15.25
N ILE A 153 8.76 -9.71 -13.97
CA ILE A 153 8.17 -10.96 -13.51
C ILE A 153 6.87 -10.66 -12.77
N ILE A 154 5.82 -11.46 -13.03
CA ILE A 154 4.57 -11.40 -12.28
C ILE A 154 4.49 -12.63 -11.37
N TYR A 155 4.36 -12.40 -10.07
CA TYR A 155 4.13 -13.44 -9.08
C TYR A 155 2.63 -13.62 -8.86
N GLY A 156 2.07 -14.69 -9.43
CA GLY A 156 0.63 -14.97 -9.47
C GLY A 156 0.15 -15.27 -10.88
N THR A 157 -0.54 -16.41 -11.02
CA THR A 157 -1.15 -16.87 -12.29
C THR A 157 -2.68 -16.84 -12.23
N ASP A 158 -3.26 -16.22 -11.21
CA ASP A 158 -4.70 -16.04 -11.07
C ASP A 158 -5.20 -14.90 -11.96
N HIS A 159 -6.50 -14.59 -11.87
CA HIS A 159 -7.10 -13.48 -12.61
C HIS A 159 -6.36 -12.15 -12.40
N LEU A 160 -5.84 -11.92 -11.18
CA LEU A 160 -5.10 -10.71 -10.86
C LEU A 160 -3.78 -10.63 -11.64
N GLY A 161 -3.06 -11.75 -11.77
CA GLY A 161 -1.87 -11.86 -12.61
C GLY A 161 -2.14 -11.58 -14.09
N ILE A 162 -3.24 -12.10 -14.64
CA ILE A 162 -3.63 -11.87 -16.05
C ILE A 162 -3.96 -10.40 -16.30
N VAL A 163 -4.79 -9.79 -15.43
CA VAL A 163 -5.13 -8.36 -15.53
C VAL A 163 -3.86 -7.51 -15.44
N THR A 164 -2.96 -7.82 -14.50
CA THR A 164 -1.68 -7.12 -14.34
C THR A 164 -0.85 -7.16 -15.63
N LYS A 165 -0.78 -8.32 -16.29
CA LYS A 165 -0.06 -8.45 -17.57
C LYS A 165 -0.69 -7.58 -18.66
N ARG A 166 -2.03 -7.59 -18.78
CA ARG A 166 -2.75 -6.76 -19.75
C ARG A 166 -2.53 -5.27 -19.49
N THR A 167 -2.59 -4.83 -18.23
CA THR A 167 -2.28 -3.44 -17.84
C THR A 167 -0.85 -3.05 -18.22
N LEU A 168 0.13 -3.94 -18.01
CA LEU A 168 1.53 -3.70 -18.40
C LEU A 168 1.73 -3.66 -19.92
N ASP A 169 1.01 -4.50 -20.66
CA ASP A 169 1.06 -4.56 -22.13
C ASP A 169 0.41 -3.32 -22.78
N GLN A 170 -0.59 -2.71 -22.12
CA GLN A 170 -1.31 -1.51 -22.58
C GLN A 170 -0.59 -0.20 -22.27
N ASP A 171 0.31 -0.19 -21.28
CA ASP A 171 1.06 1.01 -20.89
C ASP A 171 2.23 1.25 -21.86
N GLU A 172 2.01 2.10 -22.86
CA GLU A 172 3.01 2.47 -23.88
C GLU A 172 4.17 3.32 -23.32
N GLU A 173 3.98 3.98 -22.17
CA GLU A 173 4.99 4.87 -21.58
C GLU A 173 6.12 4.07 -20.91
N MET A 174 5.78 3.03 -20.15
CA MET A 174 6.73 2.32 -19.27
C MET A 174 7.40 1.09 -19.89
N ARG A 175 7.01 0.68 -21.11
CA ARG A 175 7.69 -0.33 -21.96
C ARG A 175 8.09 -1.61 -21.21
N ASN A 176 7.17 -2.15 -20.42
CA ASN A 176 7.42 -3.37 -19.64
C ASN A 176 7.26 -4.60 -20.56
N LYS A 177 8.15 -5.59 -20.41
CA LYS A 177 8.01 -6.91 -21.03
C LYS A 177 7.86 -7.95 -19.93
N VAL A 178 6.68 -8.56 -19.85
CA VAL A 178 6.47 -9.69 -18.93
C VAL A 178 7.20 -10.91 -19.48
N VAL A 179 8.22 -11.38 -18.77
CA VAL A 179 9.07 -12.51 -19.22
C VAL A 179 8.70 -13.84 -18.57
N ALA A 180 8.10 -13.80 -17.38
CA ALA A 180 7.73 -14.98 -16.62
C ALA A 180 6.55 -14.70 -15.69
N PHE A 181 5.68 -15.70 -15.56
CA PHE A 181 4.78 -15.84 -14.42
C PHE A 181 5.38 -16.81 -13.40
N ILE A 182 5.14 -16.54 -12.12
CA ILE A 182 5.54 -17.44 -11.03
C ILE A 182 4.30 -17.96 -10.31
N ASP A 183 4.24 -19.27 -10.08
CA ASP A 183 3.25 -19.88 -9.20
C ASP A 183 3.86 -21.04 -8.40
N ASN A 184 3.26 -21.34 -7.25
CA ASN A 184 3.70 -22.44 -6.38
C ASN A 184 3.17 -23.80 -6.85
N SER A 185 2.19 -23.84 -7.76
CA SER A 185 1.58 -25.09 -8.18
C SER A 185 2.44 -25.80 -9.24
N LYS A 186 3.00 -26.97 -8.89
CA LYS A 186 3.70 -27.85 -9.85
C LYS A 186 2.82 -28.28 -11.05
N ARG A 187 1.49 -28.13 -10.93
CA ARG A 187 0.51 -28.47 -11.97
C ARG A 187 0.57 -27.55 -13.20
N ASN A 188 1.10 -26.34 -13.05
CA ASN A 188 1.12 -25.32 -14.10
C ASN A 188 2.54 -25.01 -14.62
N GLU A 189 3.55 -25.71 -14.12
CA GLU A 189 4.94 -25.52 -14.54
C GLU A 189 5.10 -25.73 -16.06
N LYS A 190 5.83 -24.81 -16.71
CA LYS A 190 6.12 -24.79 -18.17
C LYS A 190 4.90 -24.64 -19.09
N LYS A 191 3.69 -24.43 -18.55
CA LYS A 191 2.54 -23.98 -19.34
C LYS A 191 2.70 -22.49 -19.69
N LYS A 192 1.93 -22.03 -20.68
CA LYS A 192 1.90 -20.61 -21.09
C LYS A 192 0.56 -19.99 -20.74
N ILE A 193 0.59 -18.77 -20.21
CA ILE A 193 -0.58 -17.88 -20.08
C ILE A 193 -0.28 -16.63 -20.90
N GLU A 194 -1.19 -16.30 -21.83
CA GLU A 194 -1.06 -15.09 -22.67
C GLU A 194 0.32 -15.02 -23.38
N GLY A 195 0.85 -16.17 -23.80
CA GLY A 195 2.15 -16.32 -24.47
C GLY A 195 3.38 -16.39 -23.56
N VAL A 196 3.24 -16.20 -22.25
CA VAL A 196 4.34 -16.15 -21.26
C VAL A 196 4.41 -17.45 -20.44
N LEU A 197 5.62 -17.97 -20.21
CA LEU A 197 5.84 -19.21 -19.46
C LEU A 197 5.62 -19.04 -17.95
N ILE A 198 5.08 -20.08 -17.33
CA ILE A 198 4.93 -20.21 -15.87
C ILE A 198 6.10 -21.02 -15.32
N TYR A 199 6.77 -20.49 -14.30
CA TYR A 199 7.84 -21.13 -13.55
C TYR A 199 7.43 -21.39 -12.11
N ASN A 200 8.17 -22.29 -11.45
CA ASN A 200 7.99 -22.51 -10.02
C ASN A 200 8.56 -21.31 -9.24
N SER A 201 8.09 -21.08 -8.02
CA SER A 201 8.66 -20.03 -7.18
C SER A 201 10.09 -20.30 -6.74
N ASP A 202 10.54 -21.55 -6.74
CA ASP A 202 11.93 -21.89 -6.44
C ASP A 202 12.89 -21.49 -7.59
N ASP A 203 12.36 -21.24 -8.80
CA ASP A 203 13.16 -20.81 -9.95
C ASP A 203 13.44 -19.29 -9.96
N ILE A 204 12.87 -18.51 -9.03
CA ILE A 204 12.94 -17.04 -9.06
C ILE A 204 14.38 -16.55 -9.14
N GLU A 205 15.28 -17.05 -8.31
CA GLU A 205 16.68 -16.60 -8.26
C GLU A 205 17.39 -16.81 -9.61
N MET A 206 17.23 -17.99 -10.21
CA MET A 206 17.73 -18.29 -11.55
C MET A 206 17.14 -17.31 -12.59
N LEU A 207 15.85 -17.00 -12.51
CA LEU A 207 15.18 -16.09 -13.45
C LEU A 207 15.68 -14.65 -13.32
N LEU A 208 15.88 -14.17 -12.09
CA LEU A 208 16.42 -12.84 -11.81
C LEU A 208 17.80 -12.67 -12.46
N ALA A 209 18.67 -13.68 -12.33
CA ALA A 209 20.01 -13.67 -12.93
C ALA A 209 19.98 -13.82 -14.46
N LYS A 210 19.18 -14.75 -14.99
CA LYS A 210 19.16 -15.10 -16.43
C LYS A 210 18.57 -14.00 -17.31
N TYR A 211 17.48 -13.37 -16.87
CA TYR A 211 16.69 -12.48 -17.72
C TYR A 211 16.90 -10.98 -17.42
N LYS A 212 17.88 -10.60 -16.59
CA LYS A 212 18.14 -9.20 -16.19
C LYS A 212 16.85 -8.48 -15.78
N ILE A 213 16.13 -9.08 -14.84
CA ILE A 213 14.85 -8.56 -14.36
C ILE A 213 15.06 -7.23 -13.64
N SER A 214 14.17 -6.26 -13.88
CA SER A 214 14.21 -4.99 -13.14
C SER A 214 13.04 -4.82 -12.18
N LYS A 215 11.92 -5.51 -12.44
CA LYS A 215 10.71 -5.43 -11.60
C LYS A 215 10.11 -6.80 -11.33
N LEU A 216 9.66 -7.01 -10.10
CA LEU A 216 8.80 -8.13 -9.72
C LEU A 216 7.48 -7.58 -9.18
N ILE A 217 6.35 -8.11 -9.64
CA ILE A 217 5.03 -7.64 -9.26
C ILE A 217 4.26 -8.77 -8.59
N PHE A 218 3.90 -8.58 -7.31
CA PHE A 218 3.00 -9.46 -6.58
C PHE A 218 1.56 -9.20 -7.02
N ALA A 219 1.01 -10.15 -7.77
CA ALA A 219 -0.35 -10.14 -8.30
C ALA A 219 -1.07 -11.43 -7.87
N LYS A 220 -1.11 -11.68 -6.56
CA LYS A 220 -1.77 -12.84 -5.95
C LYS A 220 -2.43 -12.42 -4.64
N LYS A 221 -3.70 -12.79 -4.44
CA LYS A 221 -4.46 -12.37 -3.24
C LYS A 221 -3.87 -12.87 -1.92
N HIS A 222 -3.39 -14.11 -1.90
CA HIS A 222 -2.85 -14.74 -0.70
C HIS A 222 -1.44 -15.27 -0.94
N ILE A 223 -0.48 -14.66 -0.24
CA ILE A 223 0.91 -15.11 -0.13
C ILE A 223 1.23 -15.10 1.36
N SER A 224 1.80 -16.17 1.88
CA SER A 224 2.27 -16.19 3.28
C SER A 224 3.32 -15.09 3.48
N ALA A 225 3.27 -14.37 4.61
CA ALA A 225 4.23 -13.31 4.94
C ALA A 225 5.69 -13.79 4.81
N LYS A 226 5.99 -15.00 5.29
CA LYS A 226 7.31 -15.64 5.18
C LYS A 226 7.79 -15.74 3.72
N ARG A 227 7.01 -16.35 2.84
CA ARG A 227 7.38 -16.48 1.41
C ARG A 227 7.47 -15.13 0.70
N LYS A 228 6.56 -14.19 1.00
CA LYS A 228 6.59 -12.84 0.42
C LYS A 228 7.92 -12.15 0.76
N LYS A 229 8.32 -12.20 2.04
CA LYS A 229 9.60 -11.68 2.52
C LYS A 229 10.79 -12.32 1.82
N GLU A 230 10.87 -13.66 1.76
CA GLU A 230 11.96 -14.38 1.08
C GLU A 230 12.18 -13.86 -0.35
N ILE A 231 11.08 -13.67 -1.10
CA ILE A 231 11.13 -13.18 -2.48
C ILE A 231 11.57 -11.72 -2.53
N ILE A 232 11.09 -10.87 -1.62
CA ILE A 232 11.53 -9.45 -1.57
C ILE A 232 13.02 -9.37 -1.24
N GLU A 233 13.52 -10.20 -0.32
CA GLU A 233 14.95 -10.23 0.02
C GLU A 233 15.81 -10.67 -1.17
N LEU A 234 15.38 -11.68 -1.94
CA LEU A 234 16.01 -12.07 -3.20
C LEU A 234 16.00 -10.90 -4.22
N CYS A 235 14.86 -10.22 -4.37
CA CYS A 235 14.77 -9.05 -5.25
C CYS A 235 15.77 -7.95 -4.84
N LEU A 236 15.87 -7.64 -3.55
CA LEU A 236 16.81 -6.62 -3.03
C LEU A 236 18.28 -7.00 -3.17
N GLN A 237 18.61 -8.29 -3.19
CA GLN A 237 19.96 -8.80 -3.46
C GLN A 237 20.35 -8.59 -4.93
N HIS A 238 19.39 -8.78 -5.85
CA HIS A 238 19.59 -8.62 -7.29
C HIS A 238 19.27 -7.20 -7.84
N ASN A 239 19.02 -6.22 -6.97
CA ASN A 239 18.61 -4.85 -7.35
C ASN A 239 17.34 -4.80 -8.21
N VAL A 240 16.37 -5.65 -7.89
CA VAL A 240 15.06 -5.75 -8.54
C VAL A 240 14.02 -5.05 -7.66
N ASN A 241 13.23 -4.14 -8.26
CA ASN A 241 12.18 -3.44 -7.53
C ASN A 241 10.94 -4.32 -7.40
N ALA A 242 10.47 -4.50 -6.16
CA ALA A 242 9.27 -5.28 -5.88
C ALA A 242 8.04 -4.36 -5.72
N TYR A 243 6.94 -4.73 -6.39
CA TYR A 243 5.66 -4.02 -6.36
C TYR A 243 4.52 -4.96 -5.97
N THR A 244 3.42 -4.39 -5.47
CA THR A 244 2.19 -5.12 -5.15
C THR A 244 1.01 -4.45 -5.85
N VAL A 245 0.11 -5.28 -6.39
CA VAL A 245 -1.13 -4.82 -7.02
C VAL A 245 -2.22 -4.64 -5.96
N PRO A 246 -2.94 -3.51 -5.95
CA PRO A 246 -4.03 -3.30 -4.99
C PRO A 246 -5.20 -4.27 -5.25
N PRO A 247 -5.99 -4.58 -4.21
CA PRO A 247 -7.17 -5.42 -4.38
C PRO A 247 -8.24 -4.68 -5.21
N ALA A 248 -9.14 -5.44 -5.84
CA ALA A 248 -10.06 -4.95 -6.86
C ALA A 248 -10.99 -3.83 -6.39
N GLU A 249 -11.33 -3.80 -5.09
CA GLU A 249 -12.19 -2.77 -4.49
C GLU A 249 -11.53 -1.39 -4.47
N LYS A 250 -10.20 -1.33 -4.67
CA LYS A 250 -9.43 -0.07 -4.70
C LYS A 250 -9.11 0.40 -6.12
N TRP A 251 -9.65 -0.27 -7.15
CA TRP A 251 -9.39 0.09 -8.54
C TRP A 251 -10.19 1.32 -8.97
N ILE A 252 -9.51 2.28 -9.59
CA ILE A 252 -10.16 3.50 -10.12
C ILE A 252 -11.08 3.08 -11.27
N ASN A 253 -12.36 3.46 -11.19
CA ASN A 253 -13.40 3.11 -12.18
C ASN A 253 -13.54 1.60 -12.43
N GLY A 254 -13.12 0.75 -11.49
CA GLY A 254 -13.11 -0.71 -11.68
C GLY A 254 -12.01 -1.24 -12.58
N GLU A 255 -11.02 -0.40 -12.95
CA GLU A 255 -9.90 -0.77 -13.82
C GLU A 255 -8.56 -0.59 -13.11
N LEU A 256 -7.66 -1.55 -13.35
CA LEU A 256 -6.30 -1.50 -12.84
C LEU A 256 -5.40 -0.73 -13.82
N SER A 257 -4.81 0.37 -13.32
CA SER A 257 -3.79 1.13 -14.03
C SER A 257 -2.42 0.99 -13.37
N TYR A 258 -1.35 1.20 -14.15
CA TYR A 258 0.02 1.06 -13.67
C TYR A 258 0.34 1.97 -12.47
N ASN A 259 -0.18 3.21 -12.46
CA ASN A 259 0.03 4.18 -11.38
C ASN A 259 -0.55 3.72 -10.03
N GLN A 260 -1.42 2.71 -10.03
CA GLN A 260 -1.97 2.12 -8.82
C GLN A 260 -1.05 1.05 -8.20
N PHE A 261 0.04 0.67 -8.87
CA PHE A 261 1.00 -0.31 -8.36
C PHE A 261 1.79 0.30 -7.22
N LYS A 262 1.80 -0.37 -6.07
CA LYS A 262 2.47 0.13 -4.87
C LYS A 262 3.82 -0.53 -4.69
N THR A 263 4.84 0.21 -4.29
CA THR A 263 6.07 -0.38 -3.80
C THR A 263 5.76 -1.26 -2.59
N VAL A 264 6.56 -2.31 -2.42
CA VAL A 264 6.47 -3.15 -1.23
C VAL A 264 6.78 -2.33 0.02
N ASN A 265 6.00 -2.60 1.07
CA ASN A 265 6.09 -1.93 2.36
C ASN A 265 7.28 -2.45 3.17
N ILE A 266 7.90 -1.61 4.01
CA ILE A 266 9.04 -2.03 4.85
C ILE A 266 8.59 -3.05 5.91
N GLU A 267 7.33 -3.00 6.30
CA GLU A 267 6.66 -3.93 7.19
C GLU A 267 6.69 -5.37 6.64
N ASP A 268 6.64 -5.54 5.31
CA ASP A 268 6.70 -6.86 4.65
C ASP A 268 8.08 -7.54 4.80
N LEU A 269 9.12 -6.80 5.19
CA LEU A 269 10.48 -7.31 5.39
C LEU A 269 10.76 -7.75 6.82
N LEU A 270 9.82 -7.56 7.74
CA LEU A 270 10.00 -7.98 9.13
C LEU A 270 9.59 -9.43 9.33
N ASP A 271 10.35 -10.13 10.17
CA ASP A 271 10.18 -11.55 10.46
C ASP A 271 9.11 -11.77 11.54
N ARG A 272 7.82 -11.66 11.18
CA ARG A 272 6.74 -11.78 12.18
C ARG A 272 5.58 -12.66 11.74
N GLU A 273 5.18 -13.55 12.64
CA GLU A 273 3.97 -14.34 12.48
C GLU A 273 2.72 -13.51 12.84
N PRO A 274 1.60 -13.68 12.13
CA PRO A 274 0.34 -13.02 12.47
C PRO A 274 -0.08 -13.32 13.91
N ILE A 275 -0.63 -12.34 14.62
CA ILE A 275 -1.20 -12.54 15.95
C ILE A 275 -2.55 -13.24 15.81
N ARG A 276 -2.82 -14.19 16.71
CA ARG A 276 -4.12 -14.87 16.81
C ARG A 276 -4.84 -14.37 18.05
N LEU A 277 -5.89 -13.60 17.83
CA LEU A 277 -6.73 -13.05 18.89
C LEU A 277 -7.84 -14.00 19.31
N ASP A 278 -8.21 -13.99 20.59
CA ASP A 278 -9.47 -14.59 21.04
C ASP A 278 -10.63 -13.61 20.81
N ILE A 279 -11.09 -13.55 19.55
CA ILE A 279 -12.15 -12.65 19.08
C ILE A 279 -13.42 -12.77 19.93
N ASN A 280 -13.75 -13.99 20.40
CA ASN A 280 -14.96 -14.23 21.17
C ASN A 280 -14.88 -13.63 22.57
N ARG A 281 -13.75 -13.81 23.27
CA ARG A 281 -13.53 -13.18 24.59
C ARG A 281 -13.46 -11.66 24.47
N ILE A 282 -12.80 -11.14 23.44
CA ILE A 282 -12.73 -9.70 23.17
C ILE A 282 -14.13 -9.13 23.00
N LYS A 283 -14.95 -9.76 22.16
CA LYS A 283 -16.34 -9.32 21.93
C LYS A 283 -17.18 -9.31 23.20
N GLN A 284 -17.08 -10.36 24.04
CA GLN A 284 -17.85 -10.45 25.28
C GLN A 284 -17.52 -9.34 26.29
N ASN A 285 -16.28 -8.87 26.33
CA ASN A 285 -15.84 -7.81 27.25
C ASN A 285 -16.15 -6.39 26.74
N ILE A 286 -16.28 -6.21 25.41
CA ILE A 286 -16.46 -4.88 24.78
C ILE A 286 -17.93 -4.57 24.46
N ILE A 287 -18.73 -5.59 24.15
CA ILE A 287 -20.10 -5.37 23.67
C ILE A 287 -20.93 -4.53 24.66
N ASN A 288 -21.62 -3.53 24.13
CA ASN A 288 -22.47 -2.61 24.91
C ASN A 288 -21.75 -1.91 26.07
N LYS A 289 -20.43 -1.70 26.00
CA LYS A 289 -19.67 -0.89 26.97
C LYS A 289 -19.40 0.51 26.44
N ASN A 290 -19.36 1.50 27.34
CA ASN A 290 -18.78 2.81 27.08
C ASN A 290 -17.27 2.72 27.28
N ILE A 291 -16.49 3.02 26.24
CA ILE A 291 -15.03 2.89 26.26
C ILE A 291 -14.40 4.25 26.01
N LEU A 292 -13.60 4.72 26.96
CA LEU A 292 -12.81 5.94 26.80
C LEU A 292 -11.43 5.61 26.23
N VAL A 293 -11.05 6.25 25.13
CA VAL A 293 -9.69 6.22 24.59
C VAL A 293 -9.10 7.61 24.72
N THR A 294 -8.11 7.80 25.59
CA THR A 294 -7.35 9.05 25.66
C THR A 294 -6.14 8.99 24.74
N GLY A 295 -5.79 10.11 24.10
CA GLY A 295 -4.78 10.10 23.03
C GLY A 295 -5.34 9.45 21.76
N ALA A 296 -6.66 9.56 21.55
CA ALA A 296 -7.39 8.87 20.49
C ALA A 296 -6.92 9.24 19.08
N ALA A 297 -6.33 10.42 18.89
CA ALA A 297 -5.82 10.85 17.60
C ALA A 297 -4.33 10.47 17.38
N GLY A 298 -3.67 9.92 18.40
CA GLY A 298 -2.32 9.38 18.29
C GLY A 298 -2.28 8.02 17.57
N SER A 299 -1.10 7.62 17.07
CA SER A 299 -0.96 6.40 16.24
C SER A 299 -1.47 5.11 16.90
N ILE A 300 -1.31 4.96 18.22
CA ILE A 300 -1.81 3.79 18.96
C ILE A 300 -3.30 3.96 19.29
N GLY A 301 -3.69 5.11 19.83
CA GLY A 301 -5.08 5.39 20.20
C GLY A 301 -6.03 5.28 19.02
N SER A 302 -5.68 5.83 17.86
CA SER A 302 -6.51 5.77 16.66
C SER A 302 -6.68 4.34 16.17
N GLU A 303 -5.66 3.48 16.32
CA GLU A 303 -5.76 2.07 15.94
C GLU A 303 -6.58 1.27 16.95
N ILE A 304 -6.43 1.54 18.25
CA ILE A 304 -7.31 0.96 19.28
C ILE A 304 -8.76 1.27 18.96
N VAL A 305 -9.09 2.53 18.61
CA VAL A 305 -10.44 2.92 18.20
C VAL A 305 -10.91 2.08 17.00
N ARG A 306 -10.12 1.99 15.92
CA ARG A 306 -10.48 1.18 14.73
C ARG A 306 -10.75 -0.28 15.07
N GLN A 307 -9.92 -0.87 15.93
CA GLN A 307 -10.08 -2.28 16.31
C GLN A 307 -11.30 -2.49 17.21
N LEU A 308 -11.51 -1.62 18.20
CA LEU A 308 -12.67 -1.65 19.10
C LEU A 308 -14.00 -1.55 18.34
N SER A 309 -14.06 -0.75 17.27
CA SER A 309 -15.27 -0.58 16.46
C SER A 309 -15.80 -1.88 15.85
N ASN A 310 -14.97 -2.91 15.69
CA ASN A 310 -15.39 -4.21 15.15
C ASN A 310 -16.14 -5.09 16.18
N PHE A 311 -16.23 -4.66 17.45
CA PHE A 311 -16.77 -5.46 18.55
C PHE A 311 -18.08 -4.92 19.13
N ASN A 312 -18.75 -3.99 18.44
CA ASN A 312 -20.04 -3.39 18.83
C ASN A 312 -20.07 -2.80 20.27
N PRO A 313 -19.15 -1.89 20.63
CA PRO A 313 -19.27 -1.12 21.87
C PRO A 313 -20.52 -0.22 21.84
N GLN A 314 -21.01 0.20 23.01
CA GLN A 314 -22.12 1.15 23.09
C GLN A 314 -21.69 2.50 22.56
N ASN A 315 -20.57 3.03 23.08
CA ASN A 315 -19.92 4.23 22.59
C ASN A 315 -18.40 4.09 22.74
N ILE A 316 -17.65 4.54 21.74
CA ILE A 316 -16.22 4.81 21.88
C ILE A 316 -16.04 6.32 22.05
N ILE A 317 -15.58 6.75 23.22
CA ILE A 317 -15.30 8.15 23.53
C ILE A 317 -13.85 8.43 23.15
N LEU A 318 -13.64 9.24 22.11
CA LEU A 318 -12.33 9.64 21.63
C LEU A 318 -11.95 10.96 22.31
N TYR A 319 -10.97 10.91 23.20
CA TYR A 319 -10.49 12.08 23.94
C TYR A 319 -9.06 12.44 23.52
N ASP A 320 -8.88 13.62 22.93
CA ASP A 320 -7.57 14.13 22.51
C ASP A 320 -7.56 15.66 22.48
N LYS A 321 -6.38 16.27 22.61
CA LYS A 321 -6.20 17.72 22.46
C LYS A 321 -5.88 18.12 21.02
N ALA A 322 -5.39 17.19 20.21
CA ALA A 322 -5.02 17.42 18.82
C ALA A 322 -6.28 17.47 17.95
N GLU A 323 -6.82 18.69 17.76
CA GLU A 323 -8.06 18.95 17.02
C GLU A 323 -8.04 18.37 15.60
N SER A 324 -7.06 18.71 14.77
CA SER A 324 -7.08 18.31 13.36
C SER A 324 -6.88 16.79 13.15
N PRO A 325 -5.93 16.12 13.84
CA PRO A 325 -5.84 14.65 13.79
C PRO A 325 -7.10 13.94 14.30
N LEU A 326 -7.82 14.53 15.26
CA LEU A 326 -9.06 13.97 15.78
C LEU A 326 -10.21 14.13 14.77
N TYR A 327 -10.26 15.26 14.06
CA TYR A 327 -11.18 15.48 12.94
C TYR A 327 -10.92 14.52 11.78
N ASP A 328 -9.65 14.31 11.41
CA ASP A 328 -9.27 13.34 10.37
C ASP A 328 -9.74 11.91 10.73
N LEU A 329 -9.61 11.54 12.01
CA LEU A 329 -10.09 10.26 12.51
C LEU A 329 -11.63 10.18 12.47
N GLU A 330 -12.35 11.25 12.81
CA GLU A 330 -13.81 11.30 12.68
C GLU A 330 -14.27 11.05 11.23
N LEU A 331 -13.67 11.77 10.27
CA LEU A 331 -13.98 11.59 8.84
C LEU A 331 -13.69 10.15 8.40
N GLU A 332 -12.56 9.60 8.81
CA GLU A 332 -12.22 8.20 8.52
C GLU A 332 -13.28 7.22 9.03
N LEU A 333 -13.69 7.37 10.30
CA LEU A 333 -14.67 6.49 10.93
C LEU A 333 -16.04 6.59 10.26
N ARG A 334 -16.56 7.80 9.99
CA ARG A 334 -17.88 7.99 9.36
C ARG A 334 -17.88 7.62 7.89
N GLU A 335 -16.91 8.12 7.12
CA GLU A 335 -16.99 8.09 5.67
C GLU A 335 -16.44 6.80 5.09
N LYS A 336 -15.30 6.31 5.61
CA LYS A 336 -14.61 5.13 5.09
C LYS A 336 -15.08 3.85 5.76
N LEU A 337 -15.21 3.88 7.09
CA LEU A 337 -15.54 2.69 7.88
C LEU A 337 -17.04 2.57 8.21
N LYS A 338 -17.84 3.61 7.95
CA LYS A 338 -19.29 3.65 8.21
C LYS A 338 -19.66 3.36 9.68
N ILE A 339 -18.79 3.74 10.60
CA ILE A 339 -18.98 3.59 12.06
C ILE A 339 -19.72 4.82 12.57
N THR A 340 -20.68 4.64 13.47
CA THR A 340 -21.51 5.74 14.02
C THR A 340 -21.57 5.77 15.55
N ASN A 341 -21.14 4.72 16.24
CA ASN A 341 -21.16 4.57 17.69
C ASN A 341 -19.88 5.14 18.36
N PHE A 342 -19.56 6.40 18.07
CA PHE A 342 -18.42 7.09 18.67
C PHE A 342 -18.74 8.54 19.03
N ILE A 343 -17.98 9.08 19.98
CA ILE A 343 -18.17 10.43 20.53
C ILE A 343 -16.82 11.15 20.52
N ILE A 344 -16.77 12.34 19.94
CA ILE A 344 -15.56 13.17 19.90
C ILE A 344 -15.55 14.11 21.12
N CYS A 345 -14.45 14.09 21.87
CA CYS A 345 -14.21 14.98 22.99
C CYS A 345 -12.84 15.65 22.87
N ILE A 346 -12.82 16.94 22.54
CA ILE A 346 -11.58 17.73 22.60
C ILE A 346 -11.28 18.11 24.05
N GLY A 347 -10.05 17.88 24.48
CA GLY A 347 -9.56 18.29 25.80
C GLY A 347 -8.13 17.81 26.10
N ASP A 348 -7.47 18.49 27.05
CA ASP A 348 -6.18 18.04 27.60
C ASP A 348 -6.44 17.19 28.85
N ILE A 349 -5.77 16.04 28.95
CA ILE A 349 -5.85 15.15 30.11
C ILE A 349 -5.34 15.81 31.41
N THR A 350 -4.62 16.92 31.29
CA THR A 350 -4.15 17.72 32.42
C THR A 350 -5.16 18.77 32.89
N CYS A 351 -6.31 18.91 32.22
CA CYS A 351 -7.42 19.77 32.65
C CYS A 351 -8.49 18.90 33.33
N GLN A 352 -8.44 18.90 34.67
CA GLN A 352 -9.27 18.03 35.49
C GLN A 352 -10.77 18.27 35.26
N GLU A 353 -11.22 19.52 35.22
CA GLU A 353 -12.64 19.87 35.09
C GLU A 353 -13.21 19.35 33.77
N ARG A 354 -12.45 19.51 32.69
CA ARG A 354 -12.85 19.03 31.36
C ARG A 354 -12.89 17.52 31.32
N LEU A 355 -11.88 16.85 31.84
CA LEU A 355 -11.80 15.40 31.87
C LEU A 355 -12.91 14.80 32.74
N GLU A 356 -13.14 15.36 33.92
CA GLU A 356 -14.19 14.95 34.86
C GLU A 356 -15.59 15.08 34.24
N SER A 357 -15.88 16.17 33.52
CA SER A 357 -17.16 16.32 32.80
C SER A 357 -17.42 15.21 31.78
N VAL A 358 -16.36 14.61 31.20
CA VAL A 358 -16.48 13.48 30.27
C VAL A 358 -16.76 12.18 31.02
N PHE A 359 -16.09 11.96 32.15
CA PHE A 359 -16.37 10.80 33.01
C PHE A 359 -17.80 10.83 33.56
N GLU A 360 -18.24 11.98 34.06
CA GLU A 360 -19.60 12.17 34.60
C GLU A 360 -20.67 11.94 33.53
N LYS A 361 -20.47 12.48 32.32
CA LYS A 361 -21.47 12.39 31.25
C LYS A 361 -21.59 11.01 30.62
N TYR A 362 -20.47 10.29 30.47
CA TYR A 362 -20.41 9.07 29.67
C TYR A 362 -20.13 7.80 30.46
N GLU A 363 -19.78 7.92 31.75
CA GLU A 363 -19.54 6.80 32.68
C GLU A 363 -18.74 5.65 32.04
N PRO A 364 -17.49 5.91 31.60
CA PRO A 364 -16.72 4.92 30.85
C PRO A 364 -16.43 3.69 31.70
N THR A 365 -16.80 2.52 31.20
CA THR A 365 -16.57 1.23 31.88
C THR A 365 -15.12 0.76 31.69
N ILE A 366 -14.52 1.05 30.53
CA ILE A 366 -13.14 0.68 30.21
C ILE A 366 -12.41 1.93 29.71
N VAL A 367 -11.19 2.14 30.22
CA VAL A 367 -10.34 3.27 29.83
C VAL A 367 -9.07 2.73 29.17
N PHE A 368 -8.83 3.05 27.90
CA PHE A 368 -7.54 2.88 27.25
C PHE A 368 -6.77 4.21 27.28
N HIS A 369 -5.66 4.23 28.00
CA HIS A 369 -4.84 5.42 28.17
C HIS A 369 -3.60 5.40 27.26
N ALA A 370 -3.71 6.06 26.11
CA ALA A 370 -2.65 6.19 25.12
C ALA A 370 -2.11 7.62 24.97
N ALA A 371 -2.62 8.59 25.74
CA ALA A 371 -2.13 9.97 25.74
C ALA A 371 -0.79 10.08 26.50
N ALA A 372 0.27 10.46 25.79
CA ALA A 372 1.59 10.74 26.35
C ALA A 372 2.48 11.50 25.35
N TYR A 373 3.47 12.22 25.85
CA TYR A 373 4.62 12.63 25.06
C TYR A 373 5.66 11.52 25.01
N LYS A 374 6.12 11.20 23.78
CA LYS A 374 7.01 10.05 23.52
C LYS A 374 8.39 10.38 22.95
N HIS A 375 8.61 11.62 22.51
CA HIS A 375 9.85 11.98 21.80
C HIS A 375 10.98 12.23 22.79
N VAL A 376 11.90 11.27 22.93
CA VAL A 376 13.02 11.34 23.88
C VAL A 376 13.77 12.68 23.80
N PRO A 377 14.28 13.14 22.64
CA PRO A 377 15.04 14.40 22.61
C PRO A 377 14.21 15.63 23.00
N MET A 378 12.91 15.63 22.72
CA MET A 378 12.02 16.73 23.08
C MET A 378 11.78 16.77 24.59
N MET A 379 11.66 15.60 25.22
CA MET A 379 11.41 15.49 26.66
C MET A 379 12.67 15.69 27.50
N GLU A 380 13.85 15.37 26.97
CA GLU A 380 15.12 15.79 27.58
C GLU A 380 15.21 17.31 27.67
N LEU A 381 14.76 18.03 26.64
CA LEU A 381 14.73 19.49 26.62
C LEU A 381 13.55 20.11 27.36
N ASN A 382 12.54 19.32 27.73
CA ASN A 382 11.33 19.82 28.40
C ASN A 382 10.87 18.86 29.51
N PRO A 383 11.67 18.67 30.59
CA PRO A 383 11.31 17.72 31.65
C PRO A 383 10.00 18.05 32.35
N HIS A 384 9.71 19.33 32.53
CA HIS A 384 8.46 19.83 33.10
C HIS A 384 7.22 19.30 32.37
N GLU A 385 7.25 19.32 31.03
CA GLU A 385 6.14 18.85 30.20
C GLU A 385 6.04 17.32 30.20
N ALA A 386 7.17 16.61 30.28
CA ALA A 386 7.16 15.16 30.46
C ALA A 386 6.42 14.76 31.74
N ILE A 387 6.70 15.43 32.86
CA ILE A 387 6.00 15.18 34.14
C ILE A 387 4.54 15.61 34.08
N ARG A 388 4.26 16.83 33.59
CA ARG A 388 2.90 17.37 33.51
C ARG A 388 1.97 16.47 32.70
N THR A 389 2.40 16.00 31.53
CA THR A 389 1.54 15.14 30.70
C THR A 389 1.64 13.67 31.09
N ASN A 390 2.84 13.08 31.18
CA ASN A 390 2.97 11.63 31.33
C ASN A 390 2.74 11.16 32.77
N VAL A 391 2.95 12.01 33.78
CA VAL A 391 2.73 11.64 35.19
C VAL A 391 1.42 12.24 35.70
N ASN A 392 1.29 13.57 35.70
CA ASN A 392 0.08 14.22 36.23
C ASN A 392 -1.15 13.92 35.36
N GLY A 393 -1.03 13.96 34.04
CA GLY A 393 -2.10 13.55 33.14
C GLY A 393 -2.55 12.10 33.36
N THR A 394 -1.61 11.15 33.47
CA THR A 394 -1.95 9.75 33.80
C THR A 394 -2.62 9.64 35.16
N LYS A 395 -2.12 10.34 36.18
CA LYS A 395 -2.72 10.41 37.52
C LYS A 395 -4.18 10.87 37.45
N MET A 396 -4.47 11.97 36.76
CA MET A 396 -5.83 12.52 36.65
C MET A 396 -6.81 11.53 36.00
N VAL A 397 -6.43 10.89 34.89
CA VAL A 397 -7.31 9.90 34.23
C VAL A 397 -7.51 8.68 35.12
N ALA A 398 -6.45 8.23 35.81
CA ALA A 398 -6.50 7.07 36.70
C ALA A 398 -7.38 7.33 37.94
N ASP A 399 -7.26 8.50 38.55
CA ASP A 399 -8.06 8.90 39.70
C ASP A 399 -9.54 9.03 39.34
N LEU A 400 -9.85 9.59 38.17
CA LEU A 400 -11.22 9.65 37.68
C LEU A 400 -11.77 8.26 37.35
N ALA A 401 -10.96 7.36 36.79
CA ALA A 401 -11.36 5.97 36.60
C ALA A 401 -11.72 5.30 37.93
N ASN A 402 -10.95 5.53 38.99
CA ASN A 402 -11.27 5.05 40.34
C ASN A 402 -12.55 5.72 40.89
N LYS A 403 -12.64 7.05 40.81
CA LYS A 403 -13.78 7.85 41.34
C LYS A 403 -15.11 7.42 40.72
N TYR A 404 -15.14 7.19 39.42
CA TYR A 404 -16.33 6.76 38.67
C TYR A 404 -16.42 5.24 38.51
N LYS A 405 -15.61 4.48 39.24
CA LYS A 405 -15.65 3.01 39.31
C LYS A 405 -15.59 2.34 37.93
N ALA A 406 -14.71 2.81 37.05
CA ALA A 406 -14.41 2.12 35.80
C ALA A 406 -13.98 0.68 36.11
N PHE A 407 -14.41 -0.28 35.31
CA PHE A 407 -14.10 -1.69 35.53
C PHE A 407 -12.62 -2.00 35.25
N LYS A 408 -12.09 -1.49 34.14
CA LYS A 408 -10.67 -1.66 33.75
C LYS A 408 -10.04 -0.36 33.26
N PHE A 409 -8.79 -0.13 33.66
CA PHE A 409 -7.93 0.92 33.15
C PHE A 409 -6.67 0.29 32.53
N ILE A 410 -6.43 0.56 31.25
CA ILE A 410 -5.30 0.01 30.49
C ILE A 410 -4.34 1.13 30.13
N MET A 411 -3.17 1.15 30.77
CA MET A 411 -2.09 2.06 30.46
C MET A 411 -1.20 1.53 29.34
N ILE A 412 -1.01 2.34 28.30
CA ILE A 412 0.03 2.09 27.30
C ILE A 412 1.36 2.65 27.81
N SER A 413 2.33 1.78 27.98
CA SER A 413 3.72 2.09 28.37
C SER A 413 4.70 1.67 27.27
N THR A 414 6.00 1.69 27.57
CA THR A 414 7.08 1.49 26.60
C THR A 414 8.24 0.73 27.24
N ASP A 415 8.99 -0.01 26.42
CA ASP A 415 10.31 -0.57 26.77
C ASP A 415 11.27 0.46 27.43
N LYS A 416 11.16 1.75 27.07
CA LYS A 416 11.99 2.82 27.64
C LYS A 416 11.72 3.12 29.11
N ALA A 417 10.63 2.61 29.69
CA ALA A 417 10.37 2.67 31.12
C ALA A 417 11.22 1.65 31.91
N VAL A 418 11.80 0.64 31.25
CA VAL A 418 12.70 -0.34 31.85
C VAL A 418 14.10 0.25 31.96
N ARG A 419 14.62 0.37 33.20
CA ARG A 419 15.91 1.00 33.53
C ARG A 419 16.11 2.29 32.70
N PRO A 420 15.24 3.28 32.91
CA PRO A 420 15.15 4.42 32.00
C PRO A 420 16.48 5.15 31.97
N THR A 421 16.86 5.63 30.78
CA THR A 421 18.07 6.47 30.61
C THR A 421 17.77 7.87 30.12
N ASN A 422 16.49 8.22 30.14
CA ASN A 422 15.96 9.49 29.67
C ASN A 422 14.71 9.87 30.45
N VAL A 423 14.42 11.17 30.47
CA VAL A 423 13.29 11.81 31.13
C VAL A 423 11.96 11.25 30.64
N MET A 424 11.82 10.98 29.34
CA MET A 424 10.59 10.40 28.78
C MET A 424 10.30 9.02 29.39
N GLY A 425 11.27 8.11 29.35
CA GLY A 425 11.16 6.77 29.93
C GLY A 425 10.93 6.82 31.44
N ALA A 426 11.66 7.67 32.15
CA ALA A 426 11.50 7.85 33.60
C ALA A 426 10.11 8.39 33.96
N SER A 427 9.56 9.35 33.20
CA SER A 427 8.19 9.83 33.41
C SER A 427 7.14 8.72 33.25
N LYS A 428 7.31 7.83 32.26
CA LYS A 428 6.43 6.67 32.09
C LYS A 428 6.61 5.66 33.22
N ARG A 429 7.83 5.45 33.70
CA ARG A 429 8.11 4.59 34.86
C ARG A 429 7.43 5.10 36.14
N ILE A 430 7.50 6.39 36.42
CA ILE A 430 6.79 7.01 37.56
C ILE A 430 5.28 6.80 37.43
N ALA A 431 4.73 6.97 36.23
CA ALA A 431 3.32 6.73 35.97
C ALA A 431 2.93 5.26 36.17
N GLU A 432 3.76 4.30 35.73
CA GLU A 432 3.54 2.87 36.03
C GLU A 432 3.50 2.60 37.54
N MET A 433 4.48 3.12 38.29
CA MET A 433 4.54 2.96 39.75
C MET A 433 3.27 3.50 40.42
N TYR A 434 2.78 4.66 39.96
CA TYR A 434 1.54 5.25 40.47
C TYR A 434 0.34 4.33 40.22
N ILE A 435 0.15 3.91 38.97
CA ILE A 435 -0.95 3.03 38.56
C ILE A 435 -0.95 1.71 39.35
N GLN A 436 0.22 1.11 39.52
CA GLN A 436 0.36 -0.13 40.28
C GLN A 436 0.01 0.05 41.76
N SER A 437 0.46 1.15 42.37
CA SER A 437 0.13 1.45 43.76
C SER A 437 -1.37 1.73 43.95
N LEU A 438 -2.02 2.39 42.98
CA LEU A 438 -3.45 2.70 43.01
C LEU A 438 -4.33 1.46 42.87
N ASN A 439 -3.90 0.46 42.09
CA ASN A 439 -4.61 -0.82 41.93
C ASN A 439 -4.92 -1.52 43.26
N LYS A 440 -4.05 -1.39 44.27
CA LYS A 440 -4.24 -2.01 45.58
C LYS A 440 -5.35 -1.36 46.41
N LYS A 441 -5.77 -0.15 46.05
CA LYS A 441 -6.74 0.66 46.78
C LYS A 441 -8.05 0.88 46.03
N SER A 442 -8.12 0.41 44.79
CA SER A 442 -9.22 0.67 43.89
C SER A 442 -10.01 -0.61 43.58
N GLU A 443 -11.31 -0.46 43.33
CA GLU A 443 -12.12 -1.50 42.70
C GLU A 443 -11.77 -1.64 41.19
N THR A 444 -11.28 -0.55 40.57
CA THR A 444 -10.82 -0.54 39.18
C THR A 444 -9.58 -1.40 39.00
N LYS A 445 -9.60 -2.27 38.00
CA LYS A 445 -8.44 -3.09 37.66
C LYS A 445 -7.51 -2.33 36.74
N TYR A 446 -6.29 -2.06 37.22
CA TYR A 446 -5.30 -1.34 36.44
C TYR A 446 -4.32 -2.30 35.79
N ILE A 447 -4.18 -2.18 34.48
CA ILE A 447 -3.35 -3.03 33.65
C ILE A 447 -2.37 -2.13 32.91
N THR A 448 -1.10 -2.52 32.87
CA THR A 448 -0.08 -1.81 32.09
C THR A 448 0.42 -2.71 30.97
N THR A 449 0.68 -2.14 29.80
CA THR A 449 1.29 -2.87 28.67
C THR A 449 2.60 -2.20 28.26
N ARG A 450 3.68 -2.97 28.16
CA ARG A 450 5.01 -2.54 27.71
C ARG A 450 5.31 -3.19 26.37
N PHE A 451 5.66 -2.37 25.39
CA PHE A 451 6.18 -2.82 24.11
C PHE A 451 7.15 -1.79 23.53
N GLY A 452 7.94 -2.25 22.56
CA GLY A 452 8.97 -1.42 21.94
C GLY A 452 8.44 -0.54 20.80
N ASN A 453 9.31 -0.24 19.84
CA ASN A 453 8.95 0.66 18.77
C ASN A 453 7.87 0.06 17.86
N VAL A 454 7.02 0.95 17.36
CA VAL A 454 5.95 0.60 16.44
C VAL A 454 6.16 1.30 15.10
N LEU A 455 6.10 0.51 14.03
CA LEU A 455 6.39 0.92 12.65
C LEU A 455 5.42 1.98 12.17
N GLY A 456 5.91 2.94 11.38
CA GLY A 456 5.07 3.97 10.78
C GLY A 456 4.39 4.91 11.78
N SER A 457 4.70 4.83 13.08
CA SER A 457 4.13 5.75 14.07
C SER A 457 4.62 7.19 13.86
N ASN A 458 3.83 8.16 14.31
CA ASN A 458 4.11 9.59 14.12
C ASN A 458 5.52 9.94 14.62
N GLY A 459 6.29 10.64 13.79
CA GLY A 459 7.67 11.04 14.08
C GLY A 459 8.67 9.89 14.28
N SER A 460 8.36 8.68 13.78
CA SER A 460 9.28 7.54 13.83
C SER A 460 10.44 7.67 12.83
N VAL A 461 11.49 6.86 13.06
CA VAL A 461 12.68 6.81 12.19
C VAL A 461 12.32 6.44 10.74
N ILE A 462 11.30 5.60 10.55
CA ILE A 462 10.86 5.16 9.21
C ILE A 462 10.27 6.32 8.43
N LEU A 463 9.41 7.13 9.05
CA LEU A 463 8.84 8.31 8.38
C LEU A 463 9.95 9.32 8.04
N ARG A 464 10.93 9.48 8.94
CA ARG A 464 12.11 10.32 8.67
C ARG A 464 12.91 9.81 7.47
N PHE A 465 13.23 8.52 7.42
CA PHE A 465 13.96 7.92 6.30
C PHE A 465 13.19 8.04 5.00
N LYS A 466 11.89 7.78 5.03
CA LYS A 466 11.00 7.96 3.88
C LYS A 466 11.11 9.38 3.31
N ASN A 467 10.93 10.40 4.16
CA ASN A 467 11.02 11.79 3.73
C ASN A 467 12.42 12.14 3.19
N GLN A 468 13.49 11.67 3.85
CA GLN A 468 14.87 11.88 3.39
C GLN A 468 15.11 11.23 2.01
N ILE A 469 14.63 10.00 1.80
CA ILE A 469 14.77 9.27 0.54
C ILE A 469 13.98 9.94 -0.58
N GLU A 470 12.73 10.33 -0.32
CA GLU A 470 11.85 11.00 -1.29
C GLU A 470 12.41 12.36 -1.71
N ASN A 471 12.98 13.11 -0.77
CA ASN A 471 13.64 14.39 -1.03
C ASN A 471 15.09 14.29 -1.51
N ARG A 472 15.63 13.08 -1.69
CA ARG A 472 17.04 12.83 -2.07
C ARG A 472 18.06 13.41 -1.08
N GLU A 473 17.68 13.56 0.18
CA GLU A 473 18.56 13.99 1.26
C GLU A 473 19.38 12.81 1.81
N PRO A 474 20.56 13.05 2.42
CA PRO A 474 21.28 12.00 3.12
C PRO A 474 20.45 11.33 4.22
N VAL A 475 20.37 10.01 4.21
CA VAL A 475 19.70 9.24 5.27
C VAL A 475 20.57 9.26 6.53
N THR A 476 20.02 9.74 7.65
CA THR A 476 20.78 9.98 8.88
C THR A 476 20.52 8.88 9.92
N VAL A 477 21.53 8.06 10.22
CA VAL A 477 21.48 7.05 11.28
C VAL A 477 22.29 7.55 12.49
N THR A 478 21.80 7.36 13.71
CA THR A 478 22.50 7.90 14.90
C THR A 478 23.81 7.17 15.18
N HIS A 479 23.80 5.83 15.18
CA HIS A 479 24.99 5.01 15.42
C HIS A 479 24.97 3.73 14.56
N PRO A 480 26.12 3.21 14.08
CA PRO A 480 26.17 1.99 13.27
C PRO A 480 25.57 0.76 13.96
N ASP A 481 25.75 0.64 15.27
CA ASP A 481 25.28 -0.51 16.06
C ASP A 481 23.93 -0.30 16.75
N ILE A 482 23.23 0.81 16.50
CA ILE A 482 21.93 1.03 17.14
C ILE A 482 20.91 0.02 16.62
N THR A 483 20.25 -0.66 17.56
CA THR A 483 19.21 -1.65 17.26
C THR A 483 17.91 -1.29 17.94
N ARG A 484 16.78 -1.67 17.32
CA ARG A 484 15.46 -1.52 17.92
C ARG A 484 14.59 -2.73 17.63
N TYR A 485 13.68 -2.99 18.56
CA TYR A 485 12.55 -3.88 18.39
C TYR A 485 11.46 -3.18 17.60
N PHE A 486 10.79 -3.87 16.67
CA PHE A 486 9.74 -3.29 15.84
C PHE A 486 8.56 -4.23 15.69
N MET A 487 7.37 -3.74 16.00
CA MET A 487 6.10 -4.36 15.65
C MET A 487 5.23 -3.42 14.80
N THR A 488 4.21 -3.94 14.12
CA THR A 488 3.26 -3.07 13.41
C THR A 488 2.26 -2.43 14.39
N ILE A 489 1.65 -1.30 14.01
CA ILE A 489 0.61 -0.63 14.82
C ILE A 489 -0.58 -1.57 15.07
N PRO A 490 -1.15 -2.23 14.05
CA PRO A 490 -2.24 -3.16 14.27
C PRO A 490 -1.86 -4.29 15.24
N GLU A 491 -0.67 -4.88 15.08
CA GLU A 491 -0.18 -5.93 15.97
C GLU A 491 -0.08 -5.48 17.44
N ALA A 492 0.45 -4.28 17.68
CA ALA A 492 0.56 -3.73 19.03
C ALA A 492 -0.81 -3.61 19.68
N CYS A 493 -1.76 -2.98 18.97
CA CYS A 493 -3.10 -2.76 19.49
C CYS A 493 -3.88 -4.07 19.68
N GLN A 494 -3.64 -5.08 18.84
CA GLN A 494 -4.21 -6.41 19.03
C GLN A 494 -3.74 -7.04 20.35
N LEU A 495 -2.44 -6.99 20.65
CA LEU A 495 -1.91 -7.49 21.92
C LEU A 495 -2.37 -6.66 23.12
N VAL A 496 -2.57 -5.34 22.96
CA VAL A 496 -3.19 -4.49 23.99
C VAL A 496 -4.63 -4.94 24.29
N LEU A 497 -5.44 -5.23 23.27
CA LEU A 497 -6.80 -5.71 23.47
C LEU A 497 -6.81 -7.07 24.17
N GLU A 498 -5.95 -8.01 23.75
CA GLU A 498 -5.80 -9.30 24.41
C GLU A 498 -5.35 -9.15 25.89
N ALA A 499 -4.37 -8.27 26.16
CA ALA A 499 -3.91 -7.92 27.50
C ALA A 499 -5.03 -7.32 28.38
N SER A 500 -5.89 -6.48 27.80
CA SER A 500 -7.01 -5.86 28.51
C SER A 500 -8.03 -6.89 29.03
N ILE A 501 -8.14 -8.03 28.38
CA ILE A 501 -9.09 -9.08 28.75
C ILE A 501 -8.49 -9.99 29.81
N MET A 502 -7.22 -10.37 29.65
CA MET A 502 -6.56 -11.29 30.57
C MET A 502 -6.17 -10.67 31.92
N GLY A 503 -6.00 -9.35 31.99
CA GLY A 503 -5.57 -8.71 33.23
C GLY A 503 -6.68 -8.66 34.27
N GLU A 504 -6.34 -9.02 35.51
CA GLU A 504 -7.20 -9.03 36.69
C GLU A 504 -6.86 -7.88 37.67
N GLY A 505 -5.88 -7.05 37.30
CA GLY A 505 -5.44 -5.84 38.00
C GLY A 505 -4.05 -6.00 38.63
N GLY A 506 -3.17 -5.04 38.37
CA GLY A 506 -1.81 -4.96 38.92
C GLY A 506 -0.74 -5.48 37.97
N GLU A 507 -1.12 -6.19 36.90
CA GLU A 507 -0.17 -6.78 35.95
C GLU A 507 0.46 -5.73 35.03
N ILE A 508 1.76 -5.91 34.79
CA ILE A 508 2.47 -5.31 33.66
C ILE A 508 2.69 -6.39 32.62
N PHE A 509 2.00 -6.29 31.48
CA PHE A 509 2.19 -7.18 30.36
C PHE A 509 3.33 -6.70 29.46
N ILE A 510 4.29 -7.59 29.16
CA ILE A 510 5.37 -7.37 28.20
C ILE A 510 5.06 -8.16 26.94
N PHE A 511 5.15 -7.51 25.78
CA PHE A 511 4.92 -8.17 24.50
C PHE A 511 6.22 -8.73 23.92
N ASP A 512 6.13 -9.91 23.33
CA ASP A 512 7.22 -10.47 22.54
C ASP A 512 7.41 -9.63 21.27
N MET A 513 8.57 -8.98 21.21
CA MET A 513 8.95 -8.11 20.10
C MET A 513 9.82 -8.81 19.03
N GLY A 514 9.99 -10.13 19.10
CA GLY A 514 10.80 -10.88 18.15
C GLY A 514 12.26 -10.42 18.15
N LYS A 515 12.86 -10.35 16.95
CA LYS A 515 14.30 -10.09 16.79
C LYS A 515 14.62 -8.59 16.76
N LEU A 516 15.77 -8.23 17.35
CA LEU A 516 16.37 -6.91 17.21
C LEU A 516 16.75 -6.62 15.76
N VAL A 517 16.48 -5.39 15.31
CA VAL A 517 16.81 -4.92 13.96
C VAL A 517 17.81 -3.77 14.05
N LYS A 518 18.95 -3.88 13.34
CA LYS A 518 19.90 -2.76 13.18
C LYS A 518 19.28 -1.66 12.33
N ILE A 519 19.30 -0.43 12.83
CA ILE A 519 18.70 0.72 12.13
C ILE A 519 19.43 1.03 10.83
N VAL A 520 20.75 0.79 10.76
CA VAL A 520 21.52 0.92 9.52
C VAL A 520 21.07 -0.06 8.44
N ASP A 521 20.71 -1.28 8.81
CA ASP A 521 20.24 -2.29 7.85
C ASP A 521 18.82 -1.96 7.37
N LEU A 522 17.98 -1.45 8.28
CA LEU A 522 16.66 -0.91 7.94
C LEU A 522 16.79 0.24 6.92
N ALA A 523 17.68 1.21 7.18
CA ALA A 523 17.95 2.33 6.28
C ALA A 523 18.40 1.84 4.89
N LYS A 524 19.36 0.91 4.84
CA LYS A 524 19.84 0.31 3.58
C LYS A 524 18.73 -0.40 2.81
N LYS A 525 17.90 -1.19 3.49
CA LYS A 525 16.75 -1.88 2.88
C LYS A 525 15.74 -0.89 2.33
N MET A 526 15.40 0.17 3.06
CA MET A 526 14.50 1.23 2.59
C MET A 526 15.04 1.95 1.36
N ILE A 527 16.31 2.35 1.36
CA ILE A 527 16.95 3.00 0.21
C ILE A 527 16.83 2.11 -1.05
N LYS A 528 17.12 0.81 -0.91
CA LYS A 528 16.99 -0.15 -2.02
C LYS A 528 15.55 -0.35 -2.49
N LEU A 529 14.57 -0.36 -1.59
CA LEU A 529 13.14 -0.47 -1.95
C LEU A 529 12.67 0.70 -2.83
N TYR A 530 13.27 1.87 -2.65
CA TYR A 530 13.04 3.05 -3.50
C TYR A 530 13.87 3.03 -4.80
N GLY A 531 14.58 1.94 -5.09
CA GLY A 531 15.41 1.77 -6.27
C GLY A 531 16.67 2.64 -6.28
N LEU A 532 17.12 3.10 -5.11
CA LEU A 532 18.27 4.00 -4.98
C LEU A 532 19.53 3.23 -4.54
N THR A 533 20.69 3.70 -5.01
CA THR A 533 22.00 3.15 -4.68
C THR A 533 22.75 4.08 -3.73
N ILE A 534 23.17 3.55 -2.58
CA ILE A 534 23.97 4.30 -1.59
C ILE A 534 25.32 4.70 -2.20
N GLY A 535 25.73 5.94 -1.96
CA GLY A 535 26.99 6.52 -2.45
C GLY A 535 26.89 7.10 -3.86
N LYS A 536 25.93 6.64 -4.67
CA LYS A 536 25.65 7.15 -6.02
C LYS A 536 24.44 8.09 -6.04
N ASP A 537 23.28 7.60 -5.62
CA ASP A 537 22.01 8.33 -5.70
C ASP A 537 21.64 9.01 -4.38
N ILE A 538 22.14 8.49 -3.25
CA ILE A 538 21.85 8.99 -1.91
C ILE A 538 22.99 8.65 -0.95
N GLN A 539 23.27 9.51 0.02
CA GLN A 539 24.30 9.27 1.04
C GLN A 539 23.70 8.71 2.33
N LEU A 540 24.45 7.90 3.06
CA LEU A 540 24.12 7.46 4.43
C LEU A 540 25.12 8.09 5.39
N LYS A 541 24.64 8.86 6.37
CA LYS A 541 25.49 9.59 7.32
C LYS A 541 25.20 9.17 8.75
N TYR A 542 26.26 9.03 9.55
CA TYR A 542 26.15 8.84 10.99
C TYR A 542 26.16 10.19 11.71
N THR A 543 25.20 10.41 12.62
CA THR A 543 25.03 11.70 13.31
C THR A 543 25.41 11.70 14.78
N GLY A 544 25.78 10.55 15.34
CA GLY A 544 25.98 10.36 16.78
C GLY A 544 24.68 10.04 17.51
N LEU A 545 24.82 9.48 18.72
CA LEU A 545 23.72 9.24 19.64
C LEU A 545 23.20 10.56 20.19
N ARG A 546 21.89 10.65 20.40
CA ARG A 546 21.23 11.83 20.96
C ARG A 546 21.13 11.73 22.49
N PRO A 547 20.89 12.85 23.18
CA PRO A 547 20.60 12.82 24.62
C PRO A 547 19.47 11.86 24.96
N GLY A 548 19.73 11.05 25.99
CA GLY A 548 18.82 10.04 26.50
C GLY A 548 18.75 8.74 25.69
N GLU A 549 19.40 8.66 24.53
CA GLU A 549 19.23 7.56 23.58
C GLU A 549 20.11 6.34 23.92
N LYS A 550 19.48 5.17 24.06
CA LYS A 550 20.19 3.88 24.24
C LYS A 550 20.70 3.31 22.92
N LEU A 551 21.84 2.62 22.94
CA LEU A 551 22.32 1.84 21.81
C LEU A 551 21.46 0.58 21.57
N TYR A 552 21.09 -0.09 22.67
CA TYR A 552 20.21 -1.27 22.70
C TYR A 552 19.07 -1.00 23.70
N GLU A 553 17.83 -1.30 23.30
CA GLU A 553 16.68 -1.25 24.22
C GLU A 553 16.55 -2.61 24.93
N GLU A 554 16.07 -2.58 26.16
CA GLU A 554 15.86 -3.75 27.00
C GLU A 554 14.35 -4.00 27.12
N LEU A 555 13.91 -5.25 27.00
CA LEU A 555 12.48 -5.58 27.12
C LEU A 555 12.04 -5.81 28.57
N TRP A 556 12.96 -6.22 29.44
CA TRP A 556 12.73 -6.49 30.86
C TRP A 556 14.00 -6.18 31.65
N ASN A 557 13.83 -5.99 32.96
CA ASN A 557 14.95 -5.87 33.89
C ASN A 557 15.40 -7.28 34.36
N ASP A 558 16.68 -7.49 34.62
CA ASP A 558 17.21 -8.76 35.13
C ASP A 558 16.67 -9.10 36.52
N SER A 559 16.15 -8.11 37.25
CA SER A 559 15.46 -8.27 38.53
C SER A 559 13.96 -8.59 38.40
N GLU A 560 13.39 -8.53 37.20
CA GLU A 560 11.97 -8.83 36.95
C GLU A 560 11.84 -10.30 36.50
N ASN A 561 11.10 -11.10 37.25
CA ASN A 561 10.72 -12.44 36.79
C ASN A 561 9.57 -12.32 35.78
N ASN A 562 9.67 -13.05 34.67
CA ASN A 562 8.65 -13.08 33.64
C ASN A 562 7.81 -14.36 33.75
N ILE A 563 6.49 -14.20 33.90
CA ILE A 563 5.55 -15.32 33.95
C ILE A 563 4.86 -15.45 32.57
N PRO A 564 4.85 -16.65 31.95
CA PRO A 564 4.12 -16.84 30.70
C PRO A 564 2.60 -16.72 30.91
N THR A 565 1.89 -16.23 29.89
CA THR A 565 0.42 -16.23 29.85
C THR A 565 -0.12 -17.34 28.94
N HIS A 566 -1.45 -17.44 28.78
CA HIS A 566 -2.04 -18.34 27.78
C HIS A 566 -1.68 -17.93 26.34
N HIS A 567 -1.31 -16.67 26.11
CA HIS A 567 -0.90 -16.16 24.81
C HIS A 567 0.63 -16.12 24.72
N ASN A 568 1.21 -16.89 23.80
CA ASN A 568 2.67 -17.06 23.68
C ASN A 568 3.49 -15.77 23.45
N LYS A 569 2.86 -14.70 22.95
CA LYS A 569 3.50 -13.38 22.76
C LYS A 569 3.29 -12.38 23.90
N ILE A 570 2.70 -12.81 25.02
CA ILE A 570 2.41 -11.94 26.17
C ILE A 570 2.94 -12.60 27.44
N MET A 571 3.76 -11.86 28.18
CA MET A 571 4.31 -12.27 29.48
C MET A 571 3.90 -11.26 30.55
N ILE A 572 3.83 -11.68 31.81
CA ILE A 572 3.62 -10.79 32.96
C ILE A 572 4.97 -10.52 33.62
N ALA A 573 5.31 -9.24 33.79
CA ALA A 573 6.48 -8.80 34.54
C ALA A 573 6.15 -8.71 36.03
N GLN A 574 6.87 -9.45 36.86
CA GLN A 574 6.86 -9.24 38.30
C GLN A 574 7.78 -8.08 38.65
N VAL A 575 7.19 -6.97 39.09
CA VAL A 575 7.94 -5.77 39.49
C VAL A 575 7.80 -5.51 40.99
N ALA A 576 8.71 -4.69 41.53
CA ALA A 576 8.64 -4.23 42.90
C ALA A 576 7.31 -3.52 43.18
N GLU A 577 6.72 -3.82 44.34
CA GLU A 577 5.51 -3.17 44.79
C GLU A 577 5.84 -1.88 45.55
N TYR A 578 5.06 -0.83 45.30
CA TYR A 578 5.21 0.46 45.95
C TYR A 578 3.99 0.77 46.81
N GLU A 579 4.22 1.30 48.01
CA GLU A 579 3.14 1.73 48.91
C GLU A 579 2.60 3.09 48.44
N TYR A 580 1.27 3.18 48.33
CA TYR A 580 0.61 4.30 47.65
C TYR A 580 0.82 5.62 48.39
N GLU A 581 0.77 5.63 49.71
CA GLU A 581 0.91 6.83 50.54
C GLU A 581 2.30 7.44 50.38
N GLN A 582 3.35 6.65 50.55
CA GLN A 582 4.73 7.10 50.36
C GLN A 582 4.98 7.59 48.94
N LEU A 583 4.51 6.84 47.93
CA LEU A 583 4.72 7.22 46.53
C LEU A 583 3.95 8.50 46.17
N SER A 584 2.71 8.65 46.66
CA SER A 584 1.87 9.82 46.41
C SER A 584 2.49 11.09 47.00
N VAL A 585 3.09 11.02 48.18
CA VAL A 585 3.83 12.15 48.77
C VAL A 585 5.01 12.54 47.88
N LYS A 586 5.82 11.58 47.43
CA LYS A 586 6.96 11.86 46.53
C LYS A 586 6.51 12.47 45.20
N ILE A 587 5.43 11.96 44.61
CA ILE A 587 4.85 12.48 43.36
C ILE A 587 4.27 13.89 43.57
N GLN A 588 3.63 14.16 44.70
CA GLN A 588 3.14 15.49 45.03
C GLN A 588 4.29 16.49 45.15
N SER A 589 5.38 16.13 45.85
CA SER A 589 6.59 16.95 45.90
C SER A 589 7.23 17.14 44.53
N LEU A 590 7.19 16.14 43.64
CA LEU A 590 7.61 16.30 42.26
C LEU A 590 6.74 17.34 41.52
N PHE A 591 5.43 17.36 41.72
CA PHE A 591 4.55 18.36 41.11
C PHE A 591 4.79 19.78 41.62
N GLU A 592 5.14 19.94 42.90
CA GLU A 592 5.51 21.23 43.46
C GLU A 592 6.74 21.84 42.75
N THR A 593 7.66 21.00 42.26
CA THR A 593 8.82 21.47 41.47
C THR A 593 8.44 22.04 40.10
N LEU A 594 7.25 21.74 39.58
CA LEU A 594 6.82 22.22 38.26
C LEU A 594 6.54 23.73 38.19
N HIS A 595 6.47 24.39 39.35
CA HIS A 595 6.35 25.84 39.45
C HIS A 595 7.70 26.56 39.37
N SER A 596 8.81 25.83 39.54
CA SER A 596 10.16 26.34 39.37
C SER A 596 10.60 26.22 37.90
N ALA A 597 11.59 27.01 37.49
CA ALA A 597 12.23 26.86 36.17
C ALA A 597 13.45 25.91 36.20
N ASP A 598 13.65 25.18 37.30
CA ASP A 598 14.85 24.37 37.54
C ASP A 598 14.65 22.92 37.04
N GLU A 599 15.06 22.68 35.80
CA GLU A 599 15.02 21.36 35.17
C GLU A 599 15.89 20.32 35.90
N PHE A 600 17.02 20.73 36.47
CA PHE A 600 17.88 19.82 37.24
C PHE A 600 17.18 19.36 38.51
N ASN A 601 16.44 20.25 39.17
CA ASN A 601 15.67 19.86 40.35
C ASN A 601 14.53 18.89 40.02
N VAL A 602 13.81 19.11 38.91
CA VAL A 602 12.80 18.15 38.43
C VAL A 602 13.42 16.78 38.20
N VAL A 603 14.53 16.72 37.46
CA VAL A 603 15.18 15.44 37.14
C VAL A 603 15.80 14.79 38.38
N ARG A 604 16.32 15.56 39.34
CA ARG A 604 16.77 15.05 40.64
C ARG A 604 15.63 14.38 41.40
N MET A 605 14.46 15.01 41.46
CA MET A 605 13.27 14.43 42.08
C MET A 605 12.80 13.17 41.34
N MET A 606 12.88 13.13 40.01
CA MET A 606 12.60 11.91 39.24
C MET A 606 13.53 10.76 39.63
N LYS A 607 14.84 11.02 39.77
CA LYS A 607 15.83 10.01 40.19
C LYS A 607 15.60 9.52 41.63
N ASN A 608 15.09 10.37 42.51
CA ASN A 608 14.71 9.98 43.88
C ASN A 608 13.46 9.07 43.92
N ILE A 609 12.58 9.19 42.92
CA ILE A 609 11.40 8.31 42.78
C ILE A 609 11.78 7.01 42.06
N VAL A 610 12.65 7.10 41.05
CA VAL A 610 13.10 5.98 40.22
C VAL A 610 14.62 5.84 40.35
N PRO A 611 15.12 5.13 41.38
CA PRO A 611 16.56 4.99 41.61
C PRO A 611 17.31 4.33 40.44
N GLU A 612 16.63 3.52 39.64
CA GLU A 612 17.18 2.90 38.43
C GLU A 612 17.31 3.86 37.22
N PHE A 613 16.93 5.13 37.35
CA PHE A 613 17.03 6.14 36.29
C PHE A 613 18.45 6.72 36.20
N LEU A 614 19.24 6.19 35.26
CA LEU A 614 20.61 6.65 34.96
C LEU A 614 20.66 7.34 33.59
N SER A 615 20.89 8.66 33.59
CA SER A 615 20.90 9.44 32.35
C SER A 615 22.01 8.97 31.41
N LYS A 616 21.79 9.04 30.09
CA LYS A 616 22.84 8.73 29.09
C LYS A 616 22.88 9.76 27.98
N ASN A 617 24.07 10.16 27.57
CA ASN A 617 24.35 11.21 26.57
C ASN A 617 23.66 12.56 26.89
N SER A 618 23.32 12.83 28.16
CA SER A 618 22.47 13.94 28.59
C SER A 618 23.15 14.81 29.65
N ILE A 619 22.77 16.09 29.73
CA ILE A 619 23.25 17.03 30.76
C ILE A 619 22.92 16.56 32.18
N PHE A 620 21.90 15.70 32.32
CA PHE A 620 21.47 15.17 33.61
C PHE A 620 22.32 14.00 34.12
N GLU A 621 23.38 13.61 33.41
CA GLU A 621 24.38 12.65 33.91
C GLU A 621 25.09 13.15 35.18
N GLU A 622 25.23 14.47 35.33
CA GLU A 622 25.81 15.08 36.53
C GLU A 622 25.07 14.67 37.82
N LEU A 623 23.77 14.41 37.71
CA LEU A 623 22.93 14.00 38.83
C LEU A 623 23.10 12.50 39.20
N ASP A 624 23.71 11.68 38.33
CA ASP A 624 23.90 10.25 38.58
C ASP A 624 25.01 9.97 39.59
N HIS A 625 26.02 10.84 39.65
CA HIS A 625 27.19 10.66 40.52
C HIS A 625 26.90 10.93 42.01
N ASN A 626 25.87 11.73 42.32
CA ASN A 626 25.50 12.03 43.70
C ASN A 626 24.70 10.89 44.35
N ASN A 627 23.87 10.17 43.59
CA ASN A 627 23.07 9.05 44.13
C ASN A 627 23.88 7.75 44.37
N GLN A 628 25.05 7.58 43.74
CA GLN A 628 25.89 6.39 43.97
C GLN A 628 26.62 6.39 45.31
N LYS A 629 26.75 7.53 46.00
CA LYS A 629 27.27 7.57 47.38
C LYS A 629 26.22 7.08 48.38
N ASP A 630 24.96 7.47 48.19
CA ASP A 630 23.85 7.10 49.10
C ASP A 630 23.35 5.66 48.93
N LEU A 631 23.77 4.95 47.88
CA LEU A 631 23.44 3.53 47.64
C LEU A 631 24.52 2.56 48.18
N ASN A 632 25.67 3.07 48.61
CA ASN A 632 26.78 2.29 49.17
C ASN A 632 27.00 2.54 50.68
N GLU A 633 26.15 3.36 51.31
CA GLU A 633 25.96 3.48 52.77
C GLU A 633 24.63 2.83 53.16
#